data_AF-A0A656K0N1-F1
#
_entry.id   AF-A0A656K0N1-F1
#
_cell.length_a   1.000
_cell.length_b   1.000
_cell.length_c   1.000
_cell.angle_alpha   90.00
_cell.angle_beta   90.00
_cell.angle_gamma   90.00
#
_symmetry.space_group_name_H-M   'P 1'
#
loop_
_entity.id
_entity.type
_entity.pdbx_description
1 polymer ?
#
loop_
_entity_poly.entity_id
_entity_poly.type
_entity_poly.pdbx_seq_one_letter_code
_entity_poly.pdbx_strand_id
1 'polypeptide(L)'
;MIQIHALPAFNDNYIWLLQDLSSQQCVVVDPGDAAPVLEWLAQNPHCRLTDILITHHHNDHVGGVVELKQATKARVLGPATESIPARDVALADHDRLTVLGLEFVVHAVPGHTLGHIA
;
A
#
# COMPACT_ATOMS: atom_id res chain seq x y z
N MET A 1 -10.55 14.79 4.34
CA MET A 1 -9.31 15.28 5.01
C MET A 1 -8.43 14.07 5.17
N ILE A 2 -7.19 14.13 4.69
CA ILE A 2 -6.27 12.99 4.79
C ILE A 2 -5.51 13.06 6.11
N GLN A 3 -5.48 11.95 6.83
CA GLN A 3 -4.56 11.70 7.95
C GLN A 3 -3.58 10.61 7.54
N ILE A 4 -2.31 10.78 7.94
CA ILE A 4 -1.24 9.83 7.67
C ILE A 4 -0.80 9.24 9.01
N HIS A 5 -0.80 7.93 9.10
CA HIS A 5 -0.37 7.16 10.26
C HIS A 5 0.85 6.34 9.89
N ALA A 6 1.87 6.38 10.75
CA ALA A 6 3.01 5.48 10.65
C ALA A 6 2.71 4.25 11.52
N LEU A 7 2.49 3.09 10.90
CA LEU A 7 2.31 1.83 11.60
C LEU A 7 3.68 1.14 11.68
N PRO A 8 4.29 1.00 12.88
CA PRO A 8 5.57 0.31 13.00
C PRO A 8 5.42 -1.17 12.61
N ALA A 9 6.41 -1.69 11.88
CA ALA A 9 6.52 -3.10 11.54
C ALA A 9 7.97 -3.57 11.72
N PHE A 10 8.14 -4.85 12.05
CA PHE A 10 9.45 -5.44 12.35
C PHE A 10 10.23 -4.62 13.39
N ASN A 11 11.50 -4.27 13.12
CA ASN A 11 12.34 -3.49 14.01
C ASN A 11 12.33 -1.99 13.68
N ASP A 12 12.24 -1.64 12.39
CA ASP A 12 12.50 -0.30 11.87
C ASP A 12 11.72 0.07 10.59
N ASN A 13 10.85 -0.82 10.09
CA ASN A 13 10.00 -0.50 8.95
C ASN A 13 8.77 0.31 9.37
N TYR A 14 8.28 1.14 8.46
CA TYR A 14 6.99 1.81 8.57
C TYR A 14 6.07 1.40 7.45
N ILE A 15 4.87 0.93 7.82
CA ILE A 15 3.75 0.81 6.90
C ILE A 15 2.98 2.13 6.99
N TRP A 16 2.91 2.88 5.89
CA TRP A 16 2.19 4.15 5.88
C TRP A 16 0.72 3.91 5.59
N LEU A 17 -0.16 4.33 6.51
CA LEU A 17 -1.60 4.30 6.31
C LEU A 17 -2.12 5.71 6.04
N LEU A 18 -2.75 5.89 4.89
CA LEU A 18 -3.45 7.11 4.51
C LEU A 18 -4.95 6.88 4.75
N GLN A 19 -5.57 7.68 5.60
CA GLN A 19 -6.99 7.62 5.90
C GLN A 19 -7.67 8.89 5.40
N ASP A 20 -8.71 8.74 4.59
CA ASP A 20 -9.64 9.83 4.34
C ASP A 20 -10.79 9.80 5.35
N LEU A 21 -10.78 10.80 6.23
CA LEU A 21 -11.81 10.96 7.26
C LEU A 21 -13.22 11.20 6.69
N SER A 22 -13.33 11.69 5.45
CA SER A 22 -14.63 12.02 4.86
C SER A 22 -15.35 10.80 4.28
N SER A 23 -14.62 9.95 3.55
CA SER A 23 -15.17 8.73 2.96
C SER A 23 -15.04 7.49 3.85
N GLN A 24 -14.33 7.62 4.99
CA GLN A 24 -13.96 6.49 5.86
C GLN A 24 -13.23 5.39 5.08
N GLN A 25 -12.41 5.76 4.10
CA GLN A 25 -11.56 4.85 3.35
C GLN A 25 -10.11 5.03 3.78
N CYS A 26 -9.34 3.95 3.68
CA CYS A 26 -7.90 4.02 3.84
C CYS A 26 -7.17 3.21 2.78
N VAL A 27 -5.88 3.48 2.71
CA VAL A 27 -4.88 2.84 1.86
C VAL A 27 -3.61 2.64 2.65
N VAL A 28 -2.90 1.56 2.39
CA VAL A 28 -1.58 1.33 2.98
C VAL A 28 -0.50 1.26 1.92
N VAL A 29 0.70 1.72 2.28
CA VAL A 29 1.91 1.62 1.47
C VAL A 29 2.85 0.61 2.13
N ASP A 30 3.34 -0.34 1.33
CA ASP A 30 4.34 -1.35 1.71
C ASP A 30 4.04 -2.16 2.98
N PRO A 31 2.87 -2.85 3.06
CA PRO A 31 2.56 -3.69 4.21
C PRO A 31 3.38 -5.00 4.20
N GLY A 32 4.63 -4.91 4.67
CA GLY A 32 5.50 -6.08 4.89
C GLY A 32 4.95 -7.07 5.90
N ASP A 33 4.16 -6.59 6.86
CA ASP A 33 3.43 -7.38 7.85
C ASP A 33 1.94 -6.98 7.79
N ALA A 34 1.05 -7.96 7.76
CA ALA A 34 -0.39 -7.73 7.77
C ALA A 34 -0.89 -7.32 9.16
N ALA A 35 -0.25 -7.78 10.24
CA ALA A 35 -0.76 -7.65 11.60
C ALA A 35 -0.98 -6.19 12.04
N PRO A 36 -0.04 -5.24 11.85
CA PRO A 36 -0.26 -3.85 12.26
C PRO A 36 -1.44 -3.19 11.54
N VAL A 37 -1.64 -3.52 10.26
CA VAL A 37 -2.74 -2.99 9.45
C VAL A 37 -4.07 -3.58 9.89
N LEU A 38 -4.14 -4.90 10.11
CA LEU A 38 -5.34 -5.57 10.59
C LEU A 38 -5.75 -5.11 11.99
N GLU A 39 -4.78 -4.90 12.88
CA GLU A 39 -5.03 -4.35 14.22
C GLU A 39 -5.61 -2.93 14.13
N TRP A 40 -5.00 -2.06 13.30
CA TRP A 40 -5.52 -0.72 13.09
C TRP A 40 -6.95 -0.74 12.53
N LEU A 41 -7.25 -1.62 11.56
CA LEU A 41 -8.60 -1.78 11.01
C LEU A 41 -9.60 -2.29 12.06
N ALA A 42 -9.20 -3.21 12.93
CA ALA A 42 -10.03 -3.71 14.02
C ALA A 42 -10.39 -2.60 15.03
N GLN A 43 -9.46 -1.68 15.30
CA GLN A 43 -9.70 -0.50 16.14
C GLN A 43 -10.54 0.59 15.43
N ASN A 44 -10.58 0.57 14.10
CA ASN A 44 -11.29 1.54 13.26
C ASN A 44 -12.33 0.84 12.35
N PRO A 45 -13.35 0.17 12.90
CA PRO A 45 -14.24 -0.73 12.15
C PRO A 45 -15.12 -0.05 11.08
N HIS A 46 -15.22 1.28 11.13
CA HIS A 46 -15.91 2.08 10.13
C HIS A 46 -15.02 2.38 8.91
N CYS A 47 -13.71 2.15 9.02
CA CYS A 47 -12.77 2.42 7.95
C CYS A 47 -12.58 1.20 7.04
N ARG A 48 -12.58 1.41 5.73
CA ARG A 48 -12.38 0.35 4.73
C ARG A 48 -11.05 0.53 4.01
N LEU A 49 -10.19 -0.49 4.08
CA LEU A 49 -9.00 -0.57 3.22
C LEU A 49 -9.42 -0.80 1.77
N THR A 50 -9.01 0.08 0.87
CA THR A 50 -9.44 0.08 -0.54
C THR A 50 -8.32 -0.29 -1.50
N ASP A 51 -7.10 0.16 -1.21
CA ASP A 51 -5.92 -0.05 -2.04
C ASP A 51 -4.71 -0.37 -1.15
N ILE A 52 -3.78 -1.13 -1.72
CA ILE A 52 -2.44 -1.42 -1.20
C ILE A 52 -1.46 -0.97 -2.27
N LEU A 53 -0.58 -0.03 -1.93
CA LEU A 53 0.44 0.51 -2.83
C LEU A 53 1.79 -0.10 -2.49
N ILE A 54 2.51 -0.58 -3.50
CA ILE A 54 3.80 -1.25 -3.33
C ILE A 54 4.88 -0.49 -4.10
N THR A 55 5.97 -0.15 -3.40
CA THR A 55 7.13 0.54 -3.98
C THR A 55 8.06 -0.42 -4.70
N HIS A 56 8.34 -1.58 -4.08
CA HIS A 56 9.21 -2.63 -4.63
C HIS A 56 8.95 -4.01 -3.97
N HIS A 57 9.60 -5.05 -4.48
CA HIS A 57 9.28 -6.46 -4.20
C HIS A 57 9.91 -7.08 -2.93
N HIS A 58 10.71 -6.36 -2.15
CA HIS A 58 11.34 -6.98 -0.97
C HIS A 58 10.30 -7.41 0.06
N ASN A 59 10.59 -8.50 0.78
CA ASN A 59 9.61 -9.18 1.62
C ASN A 59 9.11 -8.30 2.78
N ASP A 60 9.95 -7.43 3.32
CA ASP A 60 9.61 -6.45 4.35
C ASP A 60 8.71 -5.31 3.83
N HIS A 61 8.40 -5.27 2.53
CA HIS A 61 7.41 -4.38 1.91
C HIS A 61 6.17 -5.13 1.39
N VAL A 62 6.29 -6.41 1.04
CA VAL A 62 5.20 -7.18 0.38
C VAL A 62 4.65 -8.36 1.18
N GLY A 63 5.26 -8.72 2.32
CA GLY A 63 4.97 -9.95 3.05
C GLY A 63 3.52 -10.08 3.53
N GLY A 64 2.86 -8.96 3.89
CA GLY A 64 1.48 -8.93 4.35
C GLY A 64 0.42 -8.79 3.24
N VAL A 65 0.83 -8.61 1.98
CA VAL A 65 -0.08 -8.20 0.89
C VAL A 65 -1.18 -9.22 0.62
N VAL A 66 -0.83 -10.51 0.54
CA VAL A 66 -1.79 -11.58 0.20
C VAL A 66 -2.85 -11.71 1.29
N GLU A 67 -2.44 -11.69 2.56
CA GLU A 67 -3.35 -11.78 3.70
C GLU A 67 -4.29 -10.57 3.76
N LEU A 68 -3.74 -9.36 3.64
CA LEU A 68 -4.55 -8.13 3.64
C LEU A 68 -5.56 -8.11 2.50
N LYS A 69 -5.16 -8.48 1.29
CA LYS A 69 -6.08 -8.59 0.16
C LYS A 69 -7.16 -9.62 0.41
N GLN A 70 -6.83 -10.79 0.97
CA GLN A 70 -7.82 -11.81 1.29
C GLN A 70 -8.86 -11.31 2.31
N ALA A 71 -8.40 -10.62 3.35
CA ALA A 71 -9.24 -10.09 4.42
C ALA A 71 -10.11 -8.90 4.00
N THR A 72 -9.58 -8.00 3.17
CA THR A 72 -10.20 -6.69 2.88
C THR A 72 -10.75 -6.54 1.47
N LYS A 73 -10.30 -7.39 0.54
CA LYS A 73 -10.52 -7.25 -0.92
C LYS A 73 -9.94 -5.97 -1.53
N ALA A 74 -9.01 -5.31 -0.83
CA ALA A 74 -8.29 -4.16 -1.37
C ALA A 74 -7.57 -4.51 -2.69
N ARG A 75 -7.49 -3.55 -3.60
CA ARG A 75 -6.71 -3.70 -4.83
C ARG A 75 -5.23 -3.57 -4.51
N VAL A 76 -4.39 -4.31 -5.22
CA VAL A 76 -2.93 -4.22 -5.07
C VAL A 76 -2.33 -3.56 -6.30
N LEU A 77 -1.64 -2.46 -6.10
CA LEU A 77 -0.99 -1.67 -7.14
C LEU A 77 0.52 -1.66 -6.88
N GLY A 78 1.33 -1.88 -7.91
CA GLY A 78 2.78 -1.92 -7.76
C GLY A 78 3.53 -1.93 -9.09
N PRO A 79 4.88 -1.89 -9.05
CA PRO A 79 5.71 -1.70 -10.23
C PRO A 79 5.54 -2.83 -11.24
N ALA A 80 5.34 -2.48 -12.51
CA ALA A 80 5.06 -3.42 -13.60
C ALA A 80 6.18 -4.43 -13.85
N THR A 81 7.42 -4.01 -13.60
CA THR A 81 8.65 -4.77 -13.89
C THR A 81 9.15 -5.62 -12.71
N GLU A 82 8.38 -5.72 -11.63
CA GLU A 82 8.71 -6.58 -10.49
C GLU A 82 7.61 -7.61 -10.19
N SER A 83 7.98 -8.65 -9.44
CA SER A 83 7.05 -9.68 -8.98
C SER A 83 6.39 -9.24 -7.68
N ILE A 84 5.21 -8.62 -7.78
CA ILE A 84 4.42 -8.18 -6.62
C ILE A 84 3.31 -9.20 -6.33
N PRO A 85 3.22 -9.75 -5.09
CA PRO A 85 2.18 -10.70 -4.72
C PRO A 85 0.76 -10.15 -4.94
N ALA A 86 -0.08 -10.94 -5.60
CA ALA A 86 -1.49 -10.63 -5.85
C ALA A 86 -1.77 -9.26 -6.50
N ARG A 87 -0.81 -8.70 -7.26
CA ARG A 87 -0.96 -7.43 -7.99
C ARG A 87 -2.16 -7.44 -8.94
N ASP A 88 -3.03 -6.44 -8.82
CA ASP A 88 -4.13 -6.19 -9.76
C ASP A 88 -3.75 -5.18 -10.84
N VAL A 89 -2.96 -4.16 -10.47
CA VAL A 89 -2.56 -3.07 -11.37
C VAL A 89 -1.05 -2.99 -11.44
N ALA A 90 -0.52 -3.20 -12.65
CA ALA A 90 0.88 -2.98 -12.98
C ALA A 90 1.08 -1.50 -13.33
N LEU A 91 2.03 -0.84 -12.67
CA LEU A 91 2.31 0.59 -12.85
C LEU A 91 3.70 0.81 -13.47
N ALA A 92 3.78 1.71 -14.44
CA ALA A 92 5.00 2.17 -15.07
C ALA A 92 5.28 3.65 -14.74
N ASP A 93 6.46 4.13 -15.13
CA ASP A 93 6.83 5.54 -14.98
C ASP A 93 5.79 6.47 -15.64
N HIS A 94 5.45 7.56 -14.96
CA HIS A 94 4.48 8.57 -15.37
C HIS A 94 3.02 8.11 -15.47
N ASP A 95 2.70 6.86 -15.08
CA ASP A 95 1.30 6.47 -14.92
C ASP A 95 0.61 7.35 -13.88
N ARG A 96 -0.69 7.57 -14.09
CA ARG A 96 -1.55 8.30 -13.15
C ARG A 96 -2.56 7.35 -12.54
N LEU A 97 -2.73 7.43 -11.23
CA LEU A 97 -3.74 6.68 -10.51
C LEU A 97 -4.52 7.59 -9.57
N THR A 98 -5.77 7.21 -9.32
CA THR A 98 -6.62 7.89 -8.33
C THR A 98 -6.82 6.99 -7.13
N VAL A 99 -6.44 7.50 -5.96
CA VAL A 99 -6.48 6.78 -4.68
C VAL A 99 -7.06 7.72 -3.63
N LEU A 100 -8.08 7.30 -2.89
CA LEU A 100 -8.83 8.18 -1.96
C LEU A 100 -9.34 9.49 -2.61
N GLY A 101 -9.62 9.46 -3.92
CA GLY A 101 -10.01 10.66 -4.69
C GLY A 101 -8.86 11.64 -4.98
N LEU A 102 -7.62 11.30 -4.61
CA LEU A 102 -6.42 12.06 -4.92
C LEU A 102 -5.73 11.47 -6.15
N GLU A 103 -5.16 12.33 -6.99
CA GLU A 103 -4.35 11.92 -8.13
C GLU A 103 -2.88 11.77 -7.71
N PHE A 104 -2.29 10.62 -8.05
CA PHE A 104 -0.87 10.34 -7.89
C PHE A 104 -0.24 10.16 -9.27
N VAL A 105 1.02 10.60 -9.39
CA VAL A 105 1.88 10.33 -10.55
C VAL A 105 2.96 9.36 -10.09
N VAL A 106 3.11 8.27 -10.82
CA VAL A 106 4.15 7.26 -10.55
C VAL A 106 5.48 7.78 -11.09
N HIS A 107 6.53 7.65 -10.28
CA HIS A 107 7.90 7.94 -10.67
C HIS A 107 8.76 6.68 -10.57
N ALA A 108 9.34 6.23 -11.69
CA ALA A 108 10.36 5.20 -11.64
C ALA A 108 11.63 5.76 -10.99
N VAL A 109 12.13 5.05 -9.97
CA VAL A 109 13.28 5.44 -9.16
C VAL A 109 14.26 4.27 -9.02
N PRO A 110 14.78 3.73 -10.14
CA PRO A 110 15.67 2.57 -10.12
C PRO A 110 16.93 2.85 -9.30
N GLY A 111 17.31 1.89 -8.46
CA GLY A 111 18.47 2.01 -7.58
C GLY A 111 18.54 0.83 -6.63
N HIS A 112 17.84 0.92 -5.50
CA HIS A 112 17.71 -0.19 -4.53
C HIS A 112 17.21 -1.47 -5.19
N THR A 113 16.16 -1.35 -6.00
CA THR A 113 15.77 -2.36 -7.00
C THR A 113 15.62 -1.69 -8.36
N LEU A 114 15.70 -2.46 -9.44
CA LEU A 114 15.60 -1.92 -10.80
C LEU A 114 14.18 -1.49 -11.18
N GLY A 115 13.16 -2.04 -10.52
CA GLY A 115 11.76 -1.70 -10.77
C GLY A 115 11.13 -0.81 -9.70
N HIS A 116 11.89 -0.25 -8.76
CA HIS A 116 11.35 0.57 -7.69
C HIS A 116 10.59 1.79 -8.25
N ILE A 117 9.40 2.07 -7.68
CA ILE A 117 8.58 3.25 -7.98
C ILE A 117 8.29 4.07 -6.72
N ALA A 118 7.96 5.35 -6.89
CA ALA A 118 7.56 6.29 -5.85
C ALA A 118 6.37 7.15 -6.29
#